data_AF-A0A9X2XGJ2-F1
#
_entry.id   AF-A0A9X2XGJ2-F1
#
_cell.length_a   1.000
_cell.length_b   1.000
_cell.length_c   1.000
_cell.angle_alpha   90.00
_cell.angle_beta   90.00
_cell.angle_gamma   90.00
#
_symmetry.space_group_name_H-M   'P 1'
#
loop_
_entity.id
_entity.type
_entity.pdbx_description
1 polymer ?
#
loop_
_entity_poly.entity_id
_entity_poly.type
_entity_poly.pdbx_seq_one_letter_code
_entity_poly.pdbx_strand_id
1 'polypeptide(L)'
;MRRLFLAALFMLCSSCMQLHVPAPRIEFTSIEYDAGSYNLRFRSDRDLVNLYKAHGINEQVGTWLKCSLDGDGDFSILHKIRLYGGGVVRDVRVVEGDRRYEFNVWFRFEEDVDQGGSSRIIRKEVLLSLLGRQDYIPCQATITATFYKAYYSKVMYIPTSRIIAEVQKVITAPEYVILPPELRPLSWLQFEQICIIERRYYAGDTIVHGGVRSGLPYSGLLSSFAPLNGKFRIVDAQTRKPQPNVRYMIKRPDGREEEGLSDAQGDTHVFGSNYPESFKLFLFDEGLEAMMM
;
A
#
# COMPACT_ATOMS: atom_id res chain seq x y z
N MET A 1 -14.37 -59.98 2.24
CA MET A 1 -13.14 -59.58 2.96
C MET A 1 -12.26 -58.58 2.19
N ARG A 2 -11.93 -58.80 0.90
CA ARG A 2 -11.11 -57.86 0.09
C ARG A 2 -11.65 -56.42 -0.04
N ARG A 3 -12.97 -56.24 -0.12
CA ARG A 3 -13.62 -54.90 -0.17
C ARG A 3 -13.58 -54.14 1.16
N LEU A 4 -13.60 -54.86 2.29
CA LEU A 4 -13.45 -54.31 3.64
C LEU A 4 -11.99 -53.90 3.91
N PHE A 5 -11.02 -54.68 3.43
CA PHE A 5 -9.60 -54.32 3.48
C PHE A 5 -9.29 -53.06 2.64
N LEU A 6 -9.88 -52.92 1.46
CA LEU A 6 -9.75 -51.70 0.64
C LEU A 6 -10.36 -50.47 1.32
N ALA A 7 -11.53 -50.61 1.97
CA ALA A 7 -12.15 -49.53 2.73
C ALA A 7 -11.32 -49.12 3.96
N ALA A 8 -10.73 -50.09 4.68
CA ALA A 8 -9.84 -49.84 5.80
C ALA A 8 -8.52 -49.17 5.37
N LEU A 9 -7.97 -49.55 4.21
CA LEU A 9 -6.77 -48.93 3.64
C LEU A 9 -7.02 -47.47 3.23
N PHE A 10 -8.20 -47.15 2.69
CA PHE A 10 -8.60 -45.78 2.36
C PHE A 10 -8.87 -44.93 3.61
N MET A 11 -9.42 -45.50 4.70
CA MET A 11 -9.62 -44.78 5.96
C MET A 11 -8.31 -44.43 6.69
N LEU A 12 -7.25 -45.22 6.52
CA LEU A 12 -5.95 -44.97 7.15
C LEU A 12 -5.14 -43.85 6.49
N CYS A 13 -5.52 -43.42 5.28
CA CYS A 13 -4.79 -42.37 4.53
C CYS A 13 -5.31 -40.94 4.77
N SER A 14 -6.32 -40.74 5.64
CA SER A 14 -6.95 -39.43 5.84
C SER A 14 -6.38 -38.62 7.01
N SER A 15 -5.37 -39.11 7.73
CA SER A 15 -4.77 -38.36 8.83
C SER A 15 -3.80 -37.31 8.28
N CYS A 16 -4.21 -36.04 8.27
CA CYS A 16 -3.28 -34.93 8.04
C CYS A 16 -2.08 -35.06 9.01
N MET A 17 -0.86 -35.01 8.48
CA MET A 17 0.34 -35.09 9.31
C MET A 17 0.41 -33.87 10.24
N GLN A 18 1.01 -34.04 11.42
CA GLN A 18 1.15 -32.96 12.39
C GLN A 18 2.58 -32.91 12.90
N LEU A 19 3.15 -31.70 12.92
CA LEU A 19 4.44 -31.46 13.53
C LEU A 19 4.28 -31.45 15.05
N HIS A 20 4.90 -32.42 15.74
CA HIS A 20 4.81 -32.56 17.19
C HIS A 20 5.87 -31.71 17.89
N VAL A 21 5.75 -30.39 17.76
CA VAL A 21 6.63 -29.40 18.40
C VAL A 21 5.78 -28.43 19.23
N PRO A 22 6.18 -28.09 20.46
CA PRO A 22 5.45 -27.11 21.25
C PRO A 22 5.44 -25.73 20.60
N ALA A 23 4.27 -25.08 20.59
CA ALA A 23 4.06 -23.76 20.02
C ALA A 23 5.11 -22.74 20.53
N PRO A 24 5.85 -22.07 19.63
CA PRO A 24 6.91 -21.13 19.98
C PRO A 24 6.33 -19.88 20.66
N ARG A 25 7.12 -19.29 21.53
CA ARG A 25 6.83 -17.95 22.06
C ARG A 25 7.42 -16.93 21.10
N ILE A 26 6.58 -16.00 20.64
CA ILE A 26 7.01 -14.85 19.86
C ILE A 26 6.86 -13.56 20.66
N GLU A 27 7.78 -12.61 20.46
CA GLU A 27 7.86 -11.37 21.21
C GLU A 27 8.10 -10.19 20.26
N PHE A 28 7.25 -9.16 20.34
CA PHE A 28 7.40 -7.95 19.55
C PHE A 28 8.67 -7.17 19.95
N THR A 29 9.41 -6.69 18.95
CA THR A 29 10.63 -5.89 19.16
C THR A 29 10.42 -4.45 18.71
N SER A 30 10.13 -4.25 17.43
CA SER A 30 9.92 -2.92 16.85
C SER A 30 9.02 -2.97 15.63
N ILE A 31 8.47 -1.82 15.28
CA ILE A 31 7.88 -1.54 13.98
C ILE A 31 8.45 -0.20 13.54
N GLU A 32 8.82 -0.10 12.28
CA GLU A 32 9.42 1.10 11.70
C GLU A 32 8.75 1.38 10.36
N TYR A 33 8.34 2.63 10.13
CA TYR A 33 7.88 3.06 8.82
C TYR A 33 9.06 3.58 7.99
N ASP A 34 9.27 2.99 6.82
CA ASP A 34 10.29 3.42 5.86
C ASP A 34 9.76 3.38 4.42
N ALA A 35 9.94 4.50 3.71
CA ALA A 35 9.66 4.66 2.28
C ALA A 35 8.36 4.01 1.75
N GLY A 36 7.24 4.14 2.49
CA GLY A 36 5.94 3.59 2.07
C GLY A 36 5.62 2.18 2.56
N SER A 37 6.45 1.61 3.43
CA SER A 37 6.25 0.26 3.98
C SER A 37 6.50 0.21 5.48
N TYR A 38 5.84 -0.72 6.19
CA TYR A 38 6.15 -1.00 7.58
C TYR A 38 7.05 -2.22 7.67
N ASN A 39 8.10 -2.08 8.46
CA ASN A 39 9.00 -3.15 8.81
C ASN A 39 8.74 -3.57 10.25
N LEU A 40 8.13 -4.74 10.45
CA LEU A 40 7.86 -5.28 11.79
C LEU A 40 8.92 -6.32 12.15
N ARG A 41 9.50 -6.16 13.34
CA ARG A 41 10.49 -7.07 13.91
C ARG A 41 9.96 -7.74 15.16
N PHE A 42 10.15 -9.05 15.23
CA PHE A 42 9.80 -9.86 16.39
C PHE A 42 10.85 -10.95 16.62
N ARG A 43 10.90 -11.47 17.84
CA ARG A 43 11.78 -12.57 18.23
C ARG A 43 10.99 -13.84 18.49
N SER A 44 11.65 -14.98 18.34
CA SER A 44 11.12 -16.30 18.65
C SER A 44 12.18 -17.15 19.34
N ASP A 45 11.73 -18.06 20.19
CA ASP A 45 12.55 -19.14 20.76
C ASP A 45 12.83 -20.27 19.77
N ARG A 46 12.27 -20.21 18.55
CA ARG A 46 12.49 -21.18 17.46
C ARG A 46 12.66 -20.50 16.11
N ASP A 47 13.43 -21.12 15.22
CA ASP A 47 13.53 -20.71 13.82
C ASP A 47 12.21 -21.04 13.10
N LEU A 48 11.37 -20.02 12.87
CA LEU A 48 10.07 -20.19 12.23
C LEU A 48 10.16 -20.33 10.71
N VAL A 49 11.28 -19.91 10.10
CA VAL A 49 11.47 -19.99 8.64
C VAL A 49 12.01 -21.37 8.26
N ASN A 50 12.81 -21.99 9.12
CA ASN A 50 13.38 -23.32 8.89
C ASN A 50 12.81 -24.40 9.83
N LEU A 51 11.66 -24.15 10.47
CA LEU A 51 11.13 -25.03 11.52
C LEU A 51 10.99 -26.48 11.04
N TYR A 52 10.27 -26.70 9.95
CA TYR A 52 10.04 -28.06 9.44
C TYR A 52 11.34 -28.71 8.94
N LYS A 53 12.21 -27.92 8.30
CA LYS A 53 13.50 -28.39 7.81
C LYS A 53 14.41 -28.88 8.94
N ALA A 54 14.40 -28.18 10.08
CA ALA A 54 15.12 -28.59 11.29
C ALA A 54 14.61 -29.92 11.86
N HIS A 55 13.40 -30.34 11.48
CA HIS A 55 12.79 -31.62 11.84
C HIS A 55 12.76 -32.63 10.67
N GLY A 56 13.58 -32.42 9.63
CA GLY A 56 13.73 -33.34 8.49
C GLY A 56 12.61 -33.28 7.45
N ILE A 57 11.78 -32.23 7.47
CA ILE A 57 10.63 -32.04 6.57
C ILE A 57 10.94 -30.86 5.65
N ASN A 58 11.05 -31.10 4.34
CA ASN A 58 11.43 -30.08 3.35
C ASN A 58 10.22 -29.37 2.73
N GLU A 59 9.01 -29.76 3.11
CA GLU A 59 7.75 -29.37 2.48
C GLU A 59 7.13 -28.10 3.08
N GLN A 60 7.90 -27.30 3.83
CA GLN A 60 7.42 -26.01 4.35
C GLN A 60 7.10 -25.07 3.18
N VAL A 61 5.85 -24.60 3.14
CA VAL A 61 5.37 -23.68 2.10
C VAL A 61 5.73 -22.25 2.47
N GLY A 62 5.60 -21.88 3.75
CA GLY A 62 5.98 -20.56 4.21
C GLY A 62 5.56 -20.28 5.65
N THR A 63 5.87 -19.06 6.06
CA THR A 63 5.55 -18.52 7.38
C THR A 63 4.94 -17.14 7.20
N TRP A 64 3.81 -16.91 7.86
CA TRP A 64 3.09 -15.64 7.83
C TRP A 64 2.87 -15.15 9.24
N LEU A 65 2.96 -13.83 9.42
CA LEU A 65 2.52 -13.17 10.63
C LEU A 65 1.19 -12.47 10.34
N LYS A 66 0.18 -12.71 11.16
CA LYS A 66 -1.11 -12.03 11.08
C LYS A 66 -1.48 -11.46 12.45
N CYS A 67 -2.01 -10.25 12.45
CA CYS A 67 -2.49 -9.53 13.62
C CYS A 67 -3.93 -9.08 13.37
N SER A 68 -4.83 -9.24 14.33
CA SER A 68 -6.18 -8.69 14.23
C SER A 68 -6.20 -7.23 14.67
N LEU A 69 -6.91 -6.39 13.92
CA LEU A 69 -7.13 -4.98 14.25
C LEU A 69 -8.46 -4.74 14.99
N ASP A 70 -9.28 -5.77 15.18
CA ASP A 70 -10.58 -5.73 15.84
C ASP A 70 -10.67 -6.65 17.07
N GLY A 71 -9.54 -7.24 17.49
CA GLY A 71 -9.44 -8.10 18.67
C GLY A 71 -9.82 -9.57 18.43
N ASP A 72 -10.11 -9.94 17.18
CA ASP A 72 -10.33 -11.32 16.77
C ASP A 72 -9.12 -12.22 17.09
N GLY A 73 -9.36 -13.22 17.93
CA GLY A 73 -8.34 -14.14 18.43
C GLY A 73 -8.28 -15.48 17.67
N ASP A 74 -9.18 -15.72 16.72
CA ASP A 74 -9.13 -16.92 15.90
C ASP A 74 -8.19 -16.69 14.70
N PHE A 75 -7.04 -17.36 14.70
CA PHE A 75 -6.04 -17.27 13.64
C PHE A 75 -5.97 -18.56 12.82
N SER A 76 -6.95 -19.46 12.98
CA SER A 76 -7.00 -20.68 12.21
C SER A 76 -7.05 -20.39 10.72
N ILE A 77 -6.40 -21.23 9.91
CA ILE A 77 -6.24 -20.97 8.46
C ILE A 77 -7.57 -20.87 7.69
N LEU A 78 -8.65 -21.46 8.22
CA LEU A 78 -9.99 -21.40 7.63
C LEU A 78 -10.77 -20.17 8.09
N HIS A 79 -10.37 -19.55 9.20
CA HIS A 79 -11.01 -18.36 9.72
C HIS A 79 -10.53 -17.10 9.01
N LYS A 80 -11.47 -16.18 8.76
CA LYS A 80 -11.24 -14.97 7.97
C LYS A 80 -11.33 -13.74 8.87
N ILE A 81 -10.18 -13.31 9.38
CA ILE A 81 -10.06 -12.00 10.03
C ILE A 81 -10.17 -10.91 8.96
N ARG A 82 -11.22 -10.09 9.04
CA ARG A 82 -11.52 -9.03 8.06
C ARG A 82 -10.54 -7.87 8.15
N LEU A 83 -10.27 -7.36 9.34
CA LEU A 83 -9.36 -6.23 9.56
C LEU A 83 -8.07 -6.75 10.16
N TYR A 84 -6.98 -6.76 9.39
CA TYR A 84 -5.74 -7.36 9.84
C TYR A 84 -4.50 -6.56 9.45
N GLY A 85 -3.44 -6.73 10.25
CA GLY A 85 -2.08 -6.43 9.85
C GLY A 85 -1.37 -7.74 9.53
N GLY A 86 -0.59 -7.82 8.45
CA GLY A 86 0.13 -9.05 8.17
C GLY A 86 1.20 -8.96 7.10
N GLY A 87 1.98 -10.03 7.01
CA GLY A 87 3.06 -10.15 6.03
C GLY A 87 3.73 -11.53 6.05
N VAL A 88 4.54 -11.78 5.03
CA VAL A 88 5.36 -13.01 4.94
C VAL A 88 6.61 -12.84 5.81
N VAL A 89 6.92 -13.85 6.62
CA VAL A 89 8.16 -13.92 7.41
C VAL A 89 9.21 -14.61 6.55
N ARG A 90 10.22 -13.86 6.07
CA ARG A 90 11.25 -14.40 5.14
C ARG A 90 12.65 -14.42 5.74
N ASP A 91 13.00 -13.37 6.48
CA ASP A 91 14.36 -13.21 6.99
C ASP A 91 14.45 -13.65 8.44
N VAL A 92 15.50 -14.42 8.74
CA VAL A 92 15.87 -14.82 10.10
C VAL A 92 17.31 -14.41 10.38
N ARG A 93 17.52 -13.82 11.55
CA ARG A 93 18.85 -13.51 12.09
C ARG A 93 18.98 -14.13 13.47
N VAL A 94 20.11 -14.78 13.73
CA VAL A 94 20.44 -15.24 15.08
C VAL A 94 21.00 -14.05 15.84
N VAL A 95 20.43 -13.75 17.01
CA VAL A 95 20.95 -12.68 17.87
C VAL A 95 22.21 -13.21 18.57
N GLU A 96 23.35 -12.56 18.37
CA GLU A 96 24.62 -13.02 18.93
C GLU A 96 24.56 -12.97 20.48
N GLY A 97 24.82 -14.10 21.14
CA GLY A 97 24.75 -14.23 22.60
C GLY A 97 23.37 -14.53 23.19
N ASP A 98 22.30 -14.46 22.40
CA ASP A 98 20.93 -14.77 22.82
C ASP A 98 20.39 -15.84 21.86
N ARG A 99 20.11 -17.06 22.32
CA ARG A 99 19.69 -18.21 21.48
C ARG A 99 18.31 -18.01 20.80
N ARG A 100 17.85 -16.77 20.66
CA ARG A 100 16.61 -16.35 20.03
C ARG A 100 16.84 -15.93 18.58
N TYR A 101 15.84 -16.23 17.76
CA TYR A 101 15.79 -15.87 16.37
C TYR A 101 15.01 -14.58 16.22
N GLU A 102 15.54 -13.64 15.46
CA GLU A 102 14.88 -12.38 15.14
C GLU A 102 14.43 -12.38 13.68
N PHE A 103 13.20 -11.93 13.45
CA PHE A 103 12.56 -11.97 12.14
C PHE A 103 12.18 -10.57 11.68
N ASN A 104 12.19 -10.40 10.37
CA ASN A 104 11.73 -9.22 9.67
C ASN A 104 10.46 -9.54 8.88
N VAL A 105 9.46 -8.67 8.96
CA VAL A 105 8.20 -8.80 8.22
C VAL A 105 7.91 -7.50 7.49
N TRP A 106 7.78 -7.59 6.17
CA TRP A 106 7.16 -6.52 5.39
C TRP A 106 5.67 -6.52 5.68
N PHE A 107 5.25 -5.55 6.48
CA PHE A 107 3.98 -5.55 7.17
C PHE A 107 3.02 -4.56 6.50
N ARG A 108 1.78 -4.99 6.27
CA ARG A 108 0.73 -4.15 5.70
C ARG A 108 -0.54 -4.26 6.54
N PHE A 109 -1.26 -3.14 6.64
CA PHE A 109 -2.58 -3.10 7.26
C PHE A 109 -3.63 -3.15 6.17
N GLU A 110 -4.45 -4.18 6.19
CA GLU A 110 -5.35 -4.53 5.12
C GLU A 110 -6.75 -4.89 5.64
N GLU A 111 -7.75 -4.59 4.82
CA GLU A 111 -9.11 -5.10 4.97
C GLU A 111 -9.36 -6.13 3.88
N ASP A 112 -9.83 -7.30 4.30
CA ASP A 112 -10.38 -8.32 3.42
C ASP A 112 -11.73 -7.84 2.84
N VAL A 113 -11.82 -7.74 1.52
CA VAL A 113 -13.02 -7.23 0.83
C VAL A 113 -13.79 -8.30 0.07
N ASP A 114 -13.22 -9.50 -0.07
CA ASP A 114 -13.77 -10.57 -0.89
C ASP A 114 -13.50 -11.97 -0.31
N GLN A 115 -13.72 -12.15 1.00
CA GLN A 115 -13.57 -13.43 1.71
C GLN A 115 -12.19 -14.12 1.49
N GLY A 116 -11.14 -13.33 1.30
CA GLY A 116 -9.78 -13.78 1.01
C GLY A 116 -9.39 -13.81 -0.47
N GLY A 117 -10.28 -13.41 -1.39
CA GLY A 117 -9.99 -13.25 -2.82
C GLY A 117 -9.26 -11.95 -3.14
N SER A 118 -9.49 -10.90 -2.36
CA SER A 118 -8.78 -9.63 -2.46
C SER A 118 -8.73 -8.87 -1.15
N SER A 119 -7.70 -8.04 -0.99
CA SER A 119 -7.51 -7.16 0.15
C SER A 119 -7.22 -5.72 -0.31
N ARG A 120 -7.55 -4.76 0.55
CA ARG A 120 -7.26 -3.33 0.34
C ARG A 120 -6.48 -2.75 1.51
N ILE A 121 -5.56 -1.83 1.23
CA ILE A 121 -4.80 -1.13 2.29
C ILE A 121 -5.76 -0.24 3.11
N ILE A 122 -5.64 -0.30 4.43
CA ILE A 122 -6.41 0.54 5.36
C ILE A 122 -5.81 1.94 5.40
N ARG A 123 -6.66 2.96 5.26
CA ARG A 123 -6.26 4.38 5.32
C ARG A 123 -5.74 4.75 6.71
N LYS A 124 -4.81 5.71 6.77
CA LYS A 124 -4.20 6.19 8.02
C LYS A 124 -5.23 6.57 9.08
N GLU A 125 -6.24 7.38 8.74
CA GLU A 125 -7.22 7.89 9.70
C GLU A 125 -8.08 6.76 10.27
N VAL A 126 -8.48 5.82 9.41
CA VAL A 126 -9.24 4.63 9.81
C VAL A 126 -8.39 3.73 10.68
N LEU A 127 -7.13 3.49 10.29
CA LEU A 127 -6.19 2.67 11.05
C LEU A 127 -5.94 3.27 12.44
N LEU A 128 -5.72 4.58 12.55
CA LEU A 128 -5.56 5.26 13.83
C LEU A 128 -6.82 5.13 14.70
N SER A 129 -8.01 5.22 14.11
CA SER A 129 -9.27 5.01 14.85
C SER A 129 -9.40 3.57 15.36
N LEU A 130 -9.04 2.57 14.56
CA LEU A 130 -9.07 1.16 14.97
C LEU A 130 -8.06 0.87 16.08
N LEU A 131 -6.82 1.35 15.92
CA LEU A 131 -5.76 1.18 16.92
C LEU A 131 -6.07 1.92 18.22
N GLY A 132 -6.73 3.09 18.16
CA GLY A 132 -7.09 3.86 19.34
C GLY A 132 -8.21 3.26 20.20
N ARG A 133 -8.89 2.20 19.74
CA ARG A 133 -9.95 1.52 20.49
C ARG A 133 -9.44 0.43 21.43
N GLN A 134 -8.17 0.07 21.34
CA GLN A 134 -7.59 -1.06 22.06
C GLN A 134 -6.15 -0.75 22.46
N ASP A 135 -5.72 -1.24 23.62
CA ASP A 135 -4.35 -1.02 24.10
C ASP A 135 -3.35 -1.95 23.39
N TYR A 136 -3.84 -3.11 22.92
CA TYR A 136 -3.02 -4.14 22.29
C TYR A 136 -3.77 -4.81 21.12
N ILE A 137 -3.02 -5.24 20.11
CA ILE A 137 -3.53 -6.13 19.06
C ILE A 137 -2.95 -7.54 19.21
N PRO A 138 -3.77 -8.60 19.11
CA PRO A 138 -3.27 -9.97 19.10
C PRO A 138 -2.65 -10.30 17.75
N CYS A 139 -1.54 -11.03 17.76
CA CYS A 139 -0.83 -11.50 16.59
C CYS A 139 -0.39 -12.95 16.74
N GLN A 140 -0.47 -13.72 15.67
CA GLN A 140 0.01 -15.09 15.60
C GLN A 140 0.80 -15.33 14.31
N ALA A 141 1.95 -15.97 14.45
CA ALA A 141 2.67 -16.56 13.33
C ALA A 141 2.10 -17.94 12.99
N THR A 142 1.83 -18.16 11.71
CA THR A 142 1.30 -19.39 11.12
C THR A 142 2.29 -19.93 10.10
N ILE A 143 2.60 -21.22 10.21
CA ILE A 143 3.51 -21.94 9.31
C ILE A 143 2.70 -23.02 8.63
N THR A 144 2.81 -23.10 7.30
CA THR A 144 2.16 -24.16 6.53
C THR A 144 3.19 -25.04 5.85
N ALA A 145 2.88 -26.33 5.74
CA ALA A 145 3.70 -27.31 5.04
C ALA A 145 2.80 -28.28 4.30
N THR A 146 3.24 -28.75 3.13
CA THR A 146 2.44 -29.64 2.28
C THR A 146 2.13 -30.93 3.01
N PHE A 147 0.85 -31.35 3.03
CA PHE A 147 0.33 -32.53 3.76
C PHE A 147 0.34 -32.43 5.30
N TYR A 148 0.72 -31.30 5.88
CA TYR A 148 0.67 -31.07 7.33
C TYR A 148 -0.44 -30.10 7.73
N LYS A 149 -0.98 -30.30 8.94
CA LYS A 149 -1.77 -29.27 9.61
C LYS A 149 -0.91 -28.02 9.81
N ALA A 150 -1.54 -26.85 9.65
CA ALA A 150 -0.90 -25.58 9.94
C ALA A 150 -0.39 -25.56 11.39
N TYR A 151 0.82 -25.04 11.55
CA TYR A 151 1.50 -24.92 12.82
C TYR A 151 1.44 -23.47 13.29
N TYR A 152 1.15 -23.28 14.58
CA TYR A 152 0.86 -21.97 15.14
C TYR A 152 1.79 -21.64 16.30
N SER A 153 2.21 -20.39 16.37
CA SER A 153 2.85 -19.81 17.55
C SER A 153 1.85 -19.50 18.66
N LYS A 154 2.35 -19.16 19.85
CA LYS A 154 1.52 -18.49 20.85
C LYS A 154 1.14 -17.09 20.37
N VAL A 155 -0.04 -16.63 20.78
CA VAL A 155 -0.47 -15.26 20.50
C VAL A 155 0.44 -14.28 21.24
N MET A 156 1.01 -13.31 20.52
CA MET A 156 1.65 -12.14 21.12
C MET A 156 0.73 -10.94 21.04
N TYR A 157 0.90 -10.00 21.96
CA TYR A 157 0.13 -8.77 22.02
C TYR A 157 1.05 -7.58 21.75
N ILE A 158 0.80 -6.88 20.66
CA ILE A 158 1.57 -5.68 20.30
C ILE A 158 0.87 -4.46 20.88
N PRO A 159 1.56 -3.59 21.65
CA PRO A 159 0.98 -2.34 22.11
C PRO A 159 0.61 -1.43 20.93
N THR A 160 -0.64 -0.99 20.84
CA THR A 160 -1.11 -0.13 19.74
C THR A 160 -0.40 1.20 19.70
N SER A 161 0.01 1.73 20.86
CA SER A 161 0.80 2.96 20.97
C SER A 161 2.09 2.93 20.14
N ARG A 162 2.76 1.77 20.04
CA ARG A 162 3.97 1.60 19.23
C ARG A 162 3.68 1.64 17.74
N ILE A 163 2.53 1.13 17.33
CA ILE A 163 2.09 1.15 15.93
C ILE A 163 1.62 2.55 15.55
N ILE A 164 0.81 3.19 16.40
CA ILE A 164 0.30 4.56 16.20
C ILE A 164 1.46 5.54 15.98
N ALA A 165 2.54 5.43 16.75
CA ALA A 165 3.73 6.29 16.60
C ALA A 165 4.33 6.22 15.19
N GLU A 166 4.40 5.04 14.58
CA GLU A 166 4.91 4.88 13.21
C GLU A 166 3.88 5.29 12.16
N VAL A 167 2.61 4.95 12.36
CA VAL A 167 1.51 5.36 11.46
C VAL A 167 1.40 6.88 11.37
N GLN A 168 1.68 7.60 12.46
CA GLN A 168 1.70 9.06 12.48
C GLN A 168 2.81 9.67 11.61
N LYS A 169 3.97 9.00 11.48
CA LYS A 169 5.08 9.44 10.61
C LYS A 169 4.74 9.38 9.13
N VAL A 170 3.73 8.59 8.74
CA VAL A 170 3.26 8.54 7.36
C VAL A 170 2.77 9.94 6.98
N ILE A 171 3.50 10.60 6.09
CA ILE A 171 3.07 11.87 5.52
C ILE A 171 1.90 11.55 4.60
N THR A 172 0.70 11.86 5.08
CA THR A 172 -0.50 11.82 4.26
C THR A 172 -0.79 13.23 3.76
N ALA A 173 -1.27 13.33 2.53
CA ALA A 173 -1.75 14.61 2.02
C ALA A 173 -2.91 15.11 2.90
N PRO A 174 -2.93 16.38 3.35
CA PRO A 174 -4.01 16.89 4.18
C PRO A 174 -5.33 16.88 3.39
N GLU A 175 -6.45 16.61 4.07
CA GLU A 175 -7.78 16.54 3.47
C GLU A 175 -8.22 17.87 2.83
N TYR A 176 -7.66 18.99 3.30
CA TYR A 176 -7.78 20.33 2.73
C TYR A 176 -6.56 21.18 3.11
N VAL A 177 -6.24 22.20 2.31
CA VAL A 177 -5.18 23.17 2.59
C VAL A 177 -5.81 24.54 2.80
N ILE A 178 -5.58 25.17 3.95
CA ILE A 178 -5.93 26.57 4.20
C ILE A 178 -4.70 27.42 3.93
N LEU A 179 -4.76 28.28 2.90
CA LEU A 179 -3.65 29.16 2.59
C LEU A 179 -3.50 30.29 3.63
N PRO A 180 -2.26 30.62 4.05
CA PRO A 180 -1.95 31.83 4.81
C PRO A 180 -2.48 33.08 4.07
N PRO A 181 -2.94 34.14 4.78
CA PRO A 181 -3.53 35.33 4.17
C PRO A 181 -2.69 35.95 3.05
N GLU A 182 -1.36 35.92 3.20
CA GLU A 182 -0.38 36.48 2.25
C GLU A 182 -0.32 35.71 0.92
N LEU A 183 -0.69 34.43 0.92
CA LEU A 183 -0.70 33.55 -0.25
C LEU A 183 -2.11 33.39 -0.85
N ARG A 184 -3.11 34.13 -0.33
CA ARG A 184 -4.46 34.14 -0.88
C ARG A 184 -4.51 35.08 -2.09
N PRO A 185 -4.99 34.64 -3.26
CA PRO A 185 -5.17 35.55 -4.39
C PRO A 185 -6.24 36.60 -4.06
N LEU A 186 -5.95 37.86 -4.38
CA LEU A 186 -6.88 38.98 -4.25
C LEU A 186 -8.00 38.84 -5.30
N SER A 187 -9.12 38.20 -4.92
CA SER A 187 -10.31 38.11 -5.77
C SER A 187 -11.56 38.58 -5.02
N TRP A 188 -12.52 39.15 -5.77
CA TRP A 188 -13.76 39.74 -5.25
C TRP A 188 -14.91 38.72 -5.13
N LEU A 189 -14.65 37.43 -5.34
CA LEU A 189 -15.65 36.36 -5.23
C LEU A 189 -15.55 35.71 -3.84
N GLN A 190 -16.65 35.67 -3.10
CA GLN A 190 -16.73 34.96 -1.82
C GLN A 190 -16.36 33.48 -2.03
N PHE A 191 -15.27 33.04 -1.39
CA PHE A 191 -14.67 31.73 -1.61
C PHE A 191 -15.62 30.57 -1.26
N GLU A 192 -15.83 29.67 -2.21
CA GLU A 192 -16.29 28.31 -1.92
C GLU A 192 -15.11 27.42 -1.46
N GLN A 193 -15.38 26.49 -0.55
CA GLN A 193 -14.38 25.56 -0.01
C GLN A 193 -13.80 24.65 -1.11
N ILE A 194 -12.47 24.49 -1.11
CA ILE A 194 -11.76 23.55 -1.98
C ILE A 194 -11.78 22.16 -1.34
N CYS A 195 -12.27 21.15 -2.07
CA CYS A 195 -12.34 19.75 -1.65
C CYS A 195 -11.46 18.85 -2.54
N ILE A 196 -10.95 17.76 -1.96
CA ILE A 196 -10.31 16.69 -2.71
C ILE A 196 -11.39 15.82 -3.35
N ILE A 197 -11.48 15.84 -4.69
CA ILE A 197 -12.56 15.17 -5.44
C ILE A 197 -12.17 13.79 -5.98
N GLU A 198 -10.87 13.46 -6.05
CA GLU A 198 -10.42 12.17 -6.57
C GLU A 198 -9.13 11.67 -5.89
N ARG A 199 -9.10 10.38 -5.51
CA ARG A 199 -7.92 9.69 -4.95
C ARG A 199 -7.71 8.38 -5.72
N ARG A 200 -6.48 8.12 -6.20
CA ARG A 200 -6.09 6.81 -6.77
C ARG A 200 -4.79 6.35 -6.12
N TYR A 201 -4.75 5.11 -5.64
CA TYR A 201 -3.58 4.57 -4.92
C TYR A 201 -2.87 3.47 -5.71
N TYR A 202 -1.56 3.64 -5.92
CA TYR A 202 -0.53 2.60 -5.79
C TYR A 202 0.76 3.27 -5.29
N ALA A 203 1.31 2.77 -4.18
CA ALA A 203 2.62 3.12 -3.57
C ALA A 203 2.83 4.55 -2.99
N GLY A 204 1.79 5.21 -2.48
CA GLY A 204 1.92 6.47 -1.73
C GLY A 204 0.70 7.36 -1.86
N ASP A 205 0.62 8.42 -1.05
CA ASP A 205 -0.41 9.45 -1.14
C ASP A 205 -0.08 10.43 -2.27
N THR A 206 -0.82 10.37 -3.37
CA THR A 206 -0.80 11.40 -4.41
C THR A 206 -2.15 12.11 -4.44
N ILE A 207 -2.15 13.43 -4.20
CA ILE A 207 -3.33 14.28 -4.44
C ILE A 207 -3.51 14.36 -5.96
N VAL A 208 -4.59 13.80 -6.48
CA VAL A 208 -4.86 13.83 -7.93
C VAL A 208 -5.64 15.10 -8.31
N HIS A 209 -6.59 15.56 -7.47
CA HIS A 209 -7.32 16.81 -7.72
C HIS A 209 -7.79 17.50 -6.42
N GLY A 210 -7.45 18.79 -6.26
CA GLY A 210 -8.17 19.72 -5.40
C GLY A 210 -9.02 20.67 -6.28
N GLY A 211 -10.31 20.78 -6.00
CA GLY A 211 -11.23 21.64 -6.77
C GLY A 211 -12.27 22.31 -5.88
N VAL A 212 -12.91 23.35 -6.39
CA VAL A 212 -14.10 23.96 -5.76
C VAL A 212 -15.21 22.90 -5.67
N ARG A 213 -16.01 22.85 -4.59
CA ARG A 213 -17.10 21.85 -4.44
C ARG A 213 -18.04 21.79 -5.65
N SER A 214 -18.22 22.90 -6.37
CA SER A 214 -18.83 22.93 -7.69
C SER A 214 -17.82 22.43 -8.74
N GLY A 215 -17.83 21.12 -9.00
CA GLY A 215 -16.80 20.44 -9.78
C GLY A 215 -16.55 21.02 -11.17
N LEU A 216 -15.26 21.19 -11.51
CA LEU A 216 -14.61 21.04 -12.81
C LEU A 216 -13.08 20.95 -12.54
N PRO A 217 -12.30 20.11 -13.26
CA PRO A 217 -10.93 19.75 -12.90
C PRO A 217 -9.92 20.87 -13.23
N TYR A 218 -9.18 21.33 -12.22
CA TYR A 218 -8.22 22.44 -12.31
C TYR A 218 -6.78 21.94 -12.05
N SER A 219 -6.27 21.05 -12.91
CA SER A 219 -4.90 20.49 -12.80
C SER A 219 -3.79 21.51 -13.09
N GLY A 220 -4.08 22.59 -13.82
CA GLY A 220 -3.06 23.56 -14.27
C GLY A 220 -2.48 24.46 -13.18
N LEU A 221 -3.24 24.78 -12.13
CA LEU A 221 -2.81 25.79 -11.14
C LEU A 221 -1.73 25.24 -10.19
N LEU A 222 -1.87 24.00 -9.72
CA LEU A 222 -0.89 23.40 -8.81
C LEU A 222 0.46 23.14 -9.50
N SER A 223 0.43 22.76 -10.78
CA SER A 223 1.62 22.55 -11.61
C SER A 223 2.46 23.81 -11.81
N SER A 224 1.85 25.00 -11.83
CA SER A 224 2.60 26.27 -11.94
C SER A 224 3.43 26.65 -10.71
N PHE A 225 3.19 26.00 -9.56
CA PHE A 225 3.97 26.23 -8.34
C PHE A 225 5.14 25.23 -8.18
N ALA A 226 5.29 24.26 -9.08
CA ALA A 226 6.41 23.35 -9.05
C ALA A 226 7.72 24.07 -9.42
N PRO A 227 8.86 23.74 -8.77
CA PRO A 227 10.15 24.39 -9.03
C PRO A 227 10.67 24.12 -10.45
N LEU A 228 10.26 23.01 -11.07
CA LEU A 228 10.43 22.74 -12.49
C LEU A 228 9.04 22.69 -13.12
N ASN A 229 8.70 23.72 -13.89
CA ASN A 229 7.44 23.78 -14.63
C ASN A 229 7.68 24.24 -16.06
N GLY A 230 6.70 23.96 -16.92
CA GLY A 230 6.74 24.32 -18.32
C GLY A 230 5.40 24.11 -18.98
N LYS A 231 5.32 24.47 -20.25
CA LYS A 231 4.15 24.20 -21.09
C LYS A 231 4.63 23.93 -22.51
N PHE A 232 3.79 23.26 -23.30
CA PHE A 232 4.02 23.15 -24.72
C PHE A 232 3.23 24.22 -25.45
N ARG A 233 3.82 24.82 -26.47
CA ARG A 233 3.10 25.60 -27.47
C ARG A 233 2.89 24.76 -28.71
N ILE A 234 1.64 24.50 -29.05
CA ILE A 234 1.23 23.78 -30.24
C ILE A 234 1.13 24.76 -31.39
N VAL A 235 1.84 24.45 -32.48
CA VAL A 235 1.92 25.27 -33.68
C VAL A 235 1.64 24.43 -34.92
N ASP A 236 1.21 25.09 -35.97
CA ASP A 236 1.17 24.50 -37.31
C ASP A 236 2.60 24.26 -37.83
N ALA A 237 2.87 23.06 -38.34
CA ALA A 237 4.22 22.63 -38.72
C ALA A 237 4.81 23.45 -39.88
N GLN A 238 3.98 23.97 -40.77
CA GLN A 238 4.44 24.73 -41.94
C GLN A 238 4.58 26.22 -41.64
N THR A 239 3.60 26.79 -40.96
CA THR A 239 3.48 28.23 -40.75
C THR A 239 4.02 28.69 -39.40
N ARG A 240 4.33 27.76 -38.48
CA ARG A 240 4.76 28.03 -37.10
C ARG A 240 3.79 28.90 -36.29
N LYS A 241 2.54 29.03 -36.76
CA LYS A 241 1.51 29.82 -36.06
C LYS A 241 0.92 29.01 -34.92
N PRO A 242 0.69 29.61 -33.74
CA PRO A 242 0.05 28.91 -32.63
C PRO A 242 -1.37 28.48 -32.98
N GLN A 243 -1.75 27.28 -32.55
CA GLN A 243 -3.05 26.68 -32.87
C GLN A 243 -3.90 26.52 -31.61
N PRO A 244 -5.00 27.28 -31.48
CA PRO A 244 -5.90 27.19 -30.33
C PRO A 244 -6.90 26.03 -30.47
N ASN A 245 -7.46 25.59 -29.33
CA ASN A 245 -8.47 24.53 -29.24
C ASN A 245 -8.04 23.18 -29.85
N VAL A 246 -6.74 22.92 -29.94
CA VAL A 246 -6.21 21.63 -30.38
C VAL A 246 -6.28 20.65 -29.22
N ARG A 247 -6.84 19.47 -29.47
CA ARG A 247 -6.82 18.38 -28.49
C ARG A 247 -5.43 17.79 -28.40
N TYR A 248 -4.95 17.62 -27.17
CA TYR A 248 -3.66 16.99 -26.90
C TYR A 248 -3.74 16.08 -25.67
N MET A 249 -2.71 15.24 -25.52
CA MET A 249 -2.48 14.42 -24.34
C MET A 249 -1.00 14.46 -23.97
N ILE A 250 -0.69 14.85 -22.73
CA ILE A 250 0.67 14.77 -22.17
C ILE A 250 0.77 13.45 -21.39
N LYS A 251 1.75 12.62 -21.74
CA LYS A 251 2.09 11.40 -21.02
C LYS A 251 3.39 11.58 -20.24
N ARG A 252 3.32 11.30 -18.94
CA ARG A 252 4.45 11.39 -18.01
C ARG A 252 5.28 10.09 -17.96
N PRO A 253 6.50 10.10 -17.40
CA PRO A 253 7.33 8.90 -17.25
C PRO A 253 6.67 7.79 -16.42
N ASP A 254 5.84 8.18 -15.45
CA ASP A 254 5.09 7.28 -14.57
C ASP A 254 3.83 6.66 -15.23
N GLY A 255 3.56 7.00 -16.50
CA GLY A 255 2.44 6.49 -17.27
C GLY A 255 1.14 7.27 -17.10
N ARG A 256 1.10 8.34 -16.29
CA ARG A 256 -0.06 9.25 -16.23
C ARG A 256 -0.28 9.95 -17.56
N GLU A 257 -1.54 10.14 -17.91
CA GLU A 257 -2.00 10.81 -19.12
C GLU A 257 -2.86 12.02 -18.73
N GLU A 258 -2.51 13.19 -19.26
CA GLU A 258 -3.15 14.48 -19.00
C GLU A 258 -3.71 15.02 -20.31
N GLU A 259 -5.01 14.92 -20.49
CA GLU A 259 -5.70 15.45 -21.67
C GLU A 259 -6.01 16.94 -21.52
N GLY A 260 -6.01 17.67 -22.63
CA GLY A 260 -6.41 19.07 -22.65
C GLY A 260 -6.69 19.62 -24.04
N LEU A 261 -7.13 20.88 -24.05
CA LEU A 261 -7.26 21.72 -25.24
C LEU A 261 -6.30 22.89 -25.14
N SER A 262 -5.64 23.27 -26.23
CA SER A 262 -4.76 24.44 -26.24
C SER A 262 -5.55 25.73 -26.09
N ASP A 263 -4.96 26.72 -25.42
CA ASP A 263 -5.56 28.03 -25.23
C ASP A 263 -5.50 28.90 -26.50
N ALA A 264 -5.95 30.15 -26.40
CA ALA A 264 -5.95 31.11 -27.52
C ALA A 264 -4.54 31.38 -28.10
N GLN A 265 -3.48 31.07 -27.34
CA GLN A 265 -2.08 31.23 -27.70
C GLN A 265 -1.44 29.90 -28.13
N GLY A 266 -2.25 28.84 -28.29
CA GLY A 266 -1.79 27.50 -28.62
C GLY A 266 -1.06 26.80 -27.47
N ASP A 267 -1.10 27.35 -26.25
CA ASP A 267 -0.38 26.78 -25.12
C ASP A 267 -1.19 25.67 -24.46
N THR A 268 -0.50 24.62 -24.02
CA THR A 268 -1.06 23.60 -23.14
C THR A 268 -1.24 24.16 -21.74
N HIS A 269 -1.95 23.41 -20.88
CA HIS A 269 -1.88 23.66 -19.46
C HIS A 269 -0.42 23.52 -18.97
N VAL A 270 -0.11 24.22 -17.89
CA VAL A 270 1.22 24.17 -17.27
C VAL A 270 1.38 22.80 -16.59
N PHE A 271 2.47 22.13 -16.90
CA PHE A 271 2.91 20.92 -16.20
C PHE A 271 4.09 21.25 -15.31
N GLY A 272 4.19 20.57 -14.17
CA GLY A 272 5.28 20.78 -13.21
C GLY A 272 5.68 19.51 -12.47
N SER A 273 6.91 19.50 -11.95
CA SER A 273 7.46 18.48 -11.05
C SER A 273 8.51 19.07 -10.09
N ASN A 274 8.75 18.37 -9.00
CA ASN A 274 9.85 18.65 -8.07
C ASN A 274 11.19 18.09 -8.55
N TYR A 275 11.18 17.20 -9.54
CA TYR A 275 12.35 16.54 -10.10
C TYR A 275 12.35 16.62 -11.63
N PRO A 276 13.52 16.53 -12.30
CA PRO A 276 13.56 16.50 -13.76
C PRO A 276 12.76 15.32 -14.33
N GLU A 277 11.77 15.61 -15.16
CA GLU A 277 10.89 14.63 -15.81
C GLU A 277 10.92 14.82 -17.33
N SER A 278 10.71 13.72 -18.06
CA SER A 278 10.56 13.74 -19.52
C SER A 278 9.09 13.55 -19.90
N PHE A 279 8.53 14.49 -20.64
CA PHE A 279 7.14 14.47 -21.06
C PHE A 279 7.02 14.03 -22.52
N LYS A 280 5.99 13.24 -22.83
CA LYS A 280 5.61 12.93 -24.23
C LYS A 280 4.30 13.62 -24.55
N LEU A 281 4.29 14.49 -25.54
CA LEU A 281 3.05 15.09 -26.03
C LEU A 281 2.52 14.28 -27.22
N PHE A 282 1.23 13.97 -27.18
CA PHE A 282 0.47 13.39 -28.28
C PHE A 282 -0.51 14.44 -28.80
N LEU A 283 -0.49 14.65 -30.11
CA LEU A 283 -1.43 15.49 -30.82
C LEU A 283 -2.35 14.59 -31.63
N PHE A 284 -3.64 14.91 -31.65
CA PHE A 284 -4.65 14.09 -32.33
C PHE A 284 -4.94 14.57 -33.76
N ASP A 285 -4.41 15.73 -34.15
CA ASP A 285 -4.57 16.33 -35.47
C ASP A 285 -3.25 16.28 -36.25
N GLU A 286 -3.32 16.02 -37.56
CA GLU A 286 -2.15 15.96 -38.43
C GLU A 286 -1.60 17.36 -38.77
N GLY A 287 -0.29 17.45 -39.07
CA GLY A 287 0.35 18.71 -39.48
C GLY A 287 0.68 19.68 -38.34
N LEU A 288 0.61 19.22 -37.08
CA LEU A 288 0.94 20.02 -35.90
C LEU A 288 2.28 19.62 -35.28
N GLU A 289 2.98 20.60 -34.73
CA GLU A 289 4.20 20.43 -33.93
C GLU A 289 4.02 21.08 -32.56
N ALA A 290 4.86 20.69 -31.60
CA ALA A 290 4.90 21.30 -30.29
C ALA A 290 6.31 21.72 -29.89
N MET A 291 6.40 22.88 -29.26
CA MET A 291 7.64 23.44 -28.74
C MET A 291 7.51 23.58 -27.23
N MET A 292 8.52 23.15 -26.49
CA MET A 292 8.58 23.34 -25.04
C MET A 292 8.93 24.80 -24.74
N MET A 293 8.17 25.43 -23.85
CA MET A 293 8.29 26.83 -23.42
C MET A 293 8.66 26.93 -21.95
#